data_AF-A0A2M7L029-F1
#
_entry.id   AF-A0A2M7L029-F1
#
_cell.length_a   1.000
_cell.length_b   1.000
_cell.length_c   1.000
_cell.angle_alpha   90.00
_cell.angle_beta   90.00
_cell.angle_gamma   90.00
#
_symmetry.space_group_name_H-M   'P 1'
#
loop_
_entity.id
_entity.type
_entity.pdbx_description
1 polymer ?
#
loop_
_entity_poly.entity_id
_entity_poly.type
_entity_poly.pdbx_seq_one_letter_code
_entity_poly.pdbx_strand_id
1 'polypeptide(L)'
;MLEPRRSSLGRDGQKAQALIFYMVAAVAAFAFVGLSLDGSNLYRQRRLMQNAADSGAMAGARTLVGGEAITNADVLAAIQSYATQCGGQNTQVEAYYGNSEGQLGAISDYSSGAAPPVEAS
;
A
#
# COMPACT_ATOMS: atom_id res chain seq x y z
N MET A 1 -4.85 71.31 -38.72
CA MET A 1 -3.64 70.51 -38.40
C MET A 1 -3.98 69.68 -37.17
N LEU A 2 -4.27 68.39 -37.35
CA LEU A 2 -4.81 67.51 -36.31
C LEU A 2 -3.68 66.67 -35.71
N GLU A 3 -3.50 66.71 -34.39
CA GLU A 3 -2.53 65.88 -33.66
C GLU A 3 -3.09 64.46 -33.42
N PRO A 4 -2.33 63.38 -33.65
CA PRO A 4 -2.77 62.04 -33.32
C PRO A 4 -2.54 61.74 -31.83
N ARG A 5 -3.64 61.48 -31.12
CA ARG A 5 -3.64 61.04 -29.71
C ARG A 5 -3.08 59.62 -29.62
N ARG A 6 -1.85 59.47 -29.10
CA ARG A 6 -1.22 58.17 -28.86
C ARG A 6 -1.95 57.44 -27.72
N SER A 7 -2.48 56.25 -28.02
CA SER A 7 -3.24 55.43 -27.07
C SER A 7 -2.31 54.55 -26.22
N SER A 8 -2.48 54.63 -24.90
CA SER A 8 -1.64 53.97 -23.89
C SER A 8 -2.08 52.54 -23.55
N LEU A 9 -2.40 51.71 -24.56
CA LEU A 9 -2.95 50.36 -24.36
C LEU A 9 -1.97 49.30 -23.80
N GLY A 10 -0.70 49.64 -23.55
CA GLY A 10 0.35 48.65 -23.26
C GLY A 10 0.39 48.07 -21.83
N ARG A 11 -0.16 48.76 -20.81
CA ARG A 11 0.01 48.34 -19.39
C ARG A 11 -1.07 47.37 -18.88
N ASP A 12 -2.29 47.43 -19.42
CA ASP A 12 -3.39 46.59 -18.93
C ASP A 12 -3.36 45.18 -19.52
N GLY A 13 -2.92 45.04 -20.78
CA GLY A 13 -2.71 43.73 -21.42
C GLY A 13 -1.64 42.88 -20.74
N GLN A 14 -0.57 43.50 -20.23
CA GLN A 14 0.50 42.80 -19.51
C GLN A 14 0.03 42.22 -18.16
N LYS A 15 -0.86 42.94 -17.44
CA LYS A 15 -1.45 42.46 -16.18
C LYS A 15 -2.40 41.30 -16.41
N ALA A 16 -3.23 41.38 -17.46
CA ALA A 16 -4.13 40.29 -17.84
C ALA A 16 -3.38 39.03 -18.29
N GLN A 17 -2.27 39.19 -19.02
CA GLN A 17 -1.42 38.08 -19.44
C GLN A 17 -0.69 37.41 -18.26
N ALA A 18 -0.19 38.21 -17.31
CA ALA A 18 0.42 37.69 -16.09
C ALA A 18 -0.58 36.86 -15.25
N LEU A 19 -1.85 37.27 -15.20
CA LEU A 19 -2.91 36.52 -14.54
C LEU A 19 -3.15 35.16 -15.21
N ILE A 20 -3.12 35.09 -16.55
CA ILE A 20 -3.27 33.83 -17.28
C ILE A 20 -2.13 32.87 -16.94
N PHE A 21 -0.88 33.34 -16.96
CA PHE A 21 0.26 32.51 -16.58
C PHE A 21 0.18 32.05 -15.12
N TYR A 22 -0.28 32.92 -14.21
CA TYR A 22 -0.51 32.55 -12.82
C TYR A 22 -1.54 31.44 -12.69
N MET A 23 -2.68 31.55 -13.37
CA MET A 23 -3.73 30.53 -13.34
C MET A 23 -3.25 29.20 -13.91
N VAL A 24 -2.51 29.23 -15.03
CA VAL A 24 -1.91 28.03 -15.63
C VAL A 24 -0.89 27.39 -14.68
N ALA A 25 -0.04 28.20 -14.04
CA ALA A 25 0.93 27.71 -13.06
C ALA A 25 0.25 27.12 -11.82
N ALA A 26 -0.84 27.73 -11.34
CA ALA A 26 -1.63 27.23 -10.22
C ALA A 26 -2.28 25.88 -10.55
N VAL A 27 -2.89 25.75 -11.74
CA VAL A 27 -3.45 24.48 -12.21
C VAL A 27 -2.37 23.41 -12.32
N ALA A 28 -1.21 23.74 -12.89
CA ALA A 28 -0.08 22.82 -12.97
C ALA A 28 0.40 22.38 -11.58
N ALA A 29 0.49 23.30 -10.62
CA ALA A 29 0.86 22.99 -9.24
C ALA A 29 -0.16 22.03 -8.58
N PHE A 30 -1.46 22.26 -8.73
CA PHE A 30 -2.48 21.36 -8.22
C PHE A 30 -2.44 19.97 -8.88
N ALA A 31 -2.15 19.90 -10.18
CA ALA A 31 -1.97 18.63 -10.88
C ALA A 31 -0.79 17.83 -10.29
N PHE A 32 0.35 18.48 -10.01
CA PHE A 32 1.49 17.83 -9.36
C PHE A 32 1.20 17.39 -7.92
N VAL A 33 0.44 18.19 -7.15
CA VAL A 33 -0.01 17.79 -5.80
C VAL A 33 -0.90 16.55 -5.88
N GLY A 34 -1.88 16.53 -6.79
CA GLY A 34 -2.75 15.37 -6.99
C GLY A 34 -1.95 14.09 -7.33
N LEU A 35 -1.00 14.20 -8.26
CA LEU A 35 -0.12 13.09 -8.62
C LEU A 35 0.76 12.63 -7.44
N SER A 36 1.27 13.57 -6.65
CA SER A 36 2.08 13.27 -5.47
C SER A 36 1.28 12.54 -4.39
N LEU A 37 0.02 12.91 -4.19
CA LEU A 37 -0.89 12.24 -3.25
C LEU A 37 -1.21 10.82 -3.70
N ASP A 38 -1.47 10.62 -5.00
CA ASP A 38 -1.74 9.29 -5.56
C ASP A 38 -0.52 8.36 -5.43
N GLY A 39 0.68 8.86 -5.80
CA GLY A 39 1.93 8.12 -5.61
C GLY A 39 2.22 7.80 -4.13
N SER A 40 1.89 8.72 -3.22
CA SER A 40 2.06 8.52 -1.78
C SER A 40 1.14 7.42 -1.24
N ASN A 41 -0.10 7.35 -1.72
CA ASN A 41 -1.05 6.32 -1.28
C ASN A 41 -0.61 4.91 -1.71
N LEU A 42 -0.17 4.77 -2.97
CA LEU A 42 0.38 3.52 -3.49
C LEU A 42 1.60 3.05 -2.68
N TYR A 43 2.52 3.96 -2.36
CA TYR A 43 3.70 3.64 -1.57
C TYR A 43 3.34 3.19 -0.14
N ARG A 44 2.37 3.87 0.48
CA ARG A 44 1.90 3.55 1.82
C ARG A 44 1.24 2.18 1.88
N GLN A 45 0.43 1.84 0.88
CA GLN A 45 -0.20 0.52 0.78
C GLN A 45 0.84 -0.61 0.67
N ARG A 46 1.91 -0.41 -0.11
CA ARG A 46 3.00 -1.40 -0.22
C ARG A 46 3.69 -1.67 1.12
N ARG A 47 4.00 -0.62 1.89
CA ARG A 47 4.64 -0.76 3.22
C ARG A 47 3.72 -1.46 4.22
N LEU A 48 2.44 -1.16 4.18
CA LEU A 48 1.44 -1.81 5.02
C LEU A 48 1.34 -3.31 4.73
N MET A 49 1.31 -3.69 3.45
CA MET A 49 1.31 -5.11 3.02
C MET A 49 2.58 -5.85 3.44
N GLN A 50 3.75 -5.20 3.34
CA GLN A 50 5.02 -5.79 3.80
C GLN A 50 5.01 -6.02 5.32
N ASN A 51 4.62 -5.01 6.09
CA ASN A 51 4.49 -5.14 7.55
C ASN A 51 3.46 -6.21 7.94
N ALA A 52 2.36 -6.34 7.18
CA ALA A 52 1.36 -7.37 7.36
C ALA A 52 1.95 -8.78 7.16
N ALA A 53 2.74 -8.97 6.10
CA ALA A 53 3.41 -10.23 5.83
C ALA A 53 4.42 -10.59 6.92
N ASP A 54 5.27 -9.65 7.34
CA ASP A 54 6.30 -9.88 8.36
C ASP A 54 5.67 -10.17 9.73
N SER A 55 4.66 -9.39 10.13
CA SER A 55 3.94 -9.62 11.39
C SER A 55 3.12 -10.90 11.37
N GLY A 56 2.52 -11.24 10.23
CA GLY A 56 1.83 -12.51 10.01
C GLY A 56 2.78 -13.70 10.13
N ALA A 57 3.95 -13.66 9.47
CA ALA A 57 4.97 -14.69 9.56
C ALA A 57 5.47 -14.88 11.01
N MET A 58 5.73 -13.78 11.72
CA MET A 58 6.13 -13.83 13.14
C MET A 58 5.00 -14.40 14.02
N ALA A 59 3.74 -14.06 13.74
CA ALA A 59 2.58 -14.60 14.45
C ALA A 59 2.33 -16.10 14.16
N GLY A 60 2.60 -16.56 12.94
CA GLY A 60 2.60 -17.99 12.61
C GLY A 60 3.71 -18.72 13.35
N ALA A 61 4.95 -18.21 13.26
CA ALA A 61 6.11 -18.83 13.89
C ALA A 61 6.01 -18.91 15.42
N ARG A 62 5.57 -17.84 16.10
CA ARG A 62 5.37 -17.88 17.56
C ARG A 62 4.31 -18.89 17.96
N THR A 63 3.28 -19.08 17.12
CA THR A 63 2.19 -20.02 17.38
C THR A 63 2.74 -21.44 17.26
N LEU A 64 3.56 -21.74 16.26
CA LEU A 64 4.23 -23.04 16.11
C LEU A 64 5.17 -23.38 17.28
N VAL A 65 5.90 -22.39 17.82
CA VAL A 65 6.84 -22.59 18.96
C VAL A 65 6.11 -22.77 20.30
N GLY A 66 4.86 -22.31 20.42
CA GLY A 66 4.13 -22.27 21.69
C GLY A 66 3.80 -23.62 22.34
N GLY A 67 3.50 -24.68 21.56
CA GLY A 67 2.96 -25.98 22.05
C GLY A 67 1.66 -25.86 22.87
N GLU A 68 0.81 -26.86 23.14
CA GLU A 68 0.49 -28.19 22.60
C GLU A 68 -0.95 -28.13 21.98
N ALA A 69 -1.30 -29.09 21.11
CA ALA A 69 -2.62 -29.22 20.47
C ALA A 69 -3.09 -28.00 19.65
N ILE A 70 -2.15 -27.37 18.94
CA ILE A 70 -2.41 -26.27 18.03
C ILE A 70 -2.82 -26.85 16.67
N THR A 71 -3.82 -26.27 16.03
CA THR A 71 -4.31 -26.72 14.73
C THR A 71 -3.83 -25.79 13.61
N ASN A 72 -3.87 -26.25 12.36
CA ASN A 72 -3.63 -25.39 11.19
C ASN A 72 -4.58 -24.18 11.17
N ALA A 73 -5.81 -24.32 11.67
CA ALA A 73 -6.76 -23.23 11.82
C ALA A 73 -6.26 -22.14 12.79
N ASP A 74 -5.66 -22.53 13.91
CA ASP A 74 -5.14 -21.59 14.91
C ASP A 74 -3.95 -20.79 14.37
N VAL A 75 -3.06 -21.47 13.62
CA VAL A 75 -1.94 -20.81 12.94
C VAL A 75 -2.45 -19.82 11.90
N LEU A 76 -3.41 -20.22 11.06
CA LEU A 76 -3.99 -19.36 10.05
C LEU A 76 -4.73 -18.17 10.68
N ALA A 77 -5.48 -18.39 11.76
CA ALA A 77 -6.19 -17.34 12.49
C ALA A 77 -5.22 -16.32 13.11
N ALA A 78 -4.09 -16.79 13.65
CA ALA A 78 -3.04 -15.92 14.17
C ALA A 78 -2.43 -15.05 13.05
N ILE A 79 -2.11 -15.63 11.90
CA ILE A 79 -1.57 -14.90 10.74
C ILE A 79 -2.58 -13.85 10.26
N GLN A 80 -3.85 -14.23 10.11
CA GLN A 80 -4.94 -13.37 9.65
C GLN A 80 -5.22 -12.19 10.60
N SER A 81 -5.18 -12.41 11.92
CA SER A 81 -5.38 -11.35 12.91
C SER A 81 -4.32 -10.25 12.81
N TYR A 82 -3.07 -10.61 12.53
CA TYR A 82 -1.98 -9.63 12.40
C TYR A 82 -1.95 -8.98 11.01
N ALA A 83 -2.26 -9.73 9.96
CA ALA A 83 -2.37 -9.19 8.61
C ALA A 83 -3.46 -8.11 8.50
N THR A 84 -4.60 -8.32 9.17
CA THR A 84 -5.71 -7.33 9.20
C THR A 84 -5.39 -6.06 10.00
N GLN A 85 -4.60 -6.16 11.07
CA GLN A 85 -4.14 -4.98 11.82
C GLN A 85 -3.24 -4.05 10.99
N CYS A 86 -2.51 -4.61 10.04
CA CYS A 86 -1.68 -3.84 9.12
C CYS A 86 -2.44 -3.36 7.87
N GLY A 87 -3.77 -3.55 7.80
CA GLY A 87 -4.62 -3.11 6.68
C GLY A 87 -4.77 -4.11 5.54
N GLY A 88 -4.31 -5.35 5.71
CA GLY A 88 -4.62 -6.46 4.81
C GLY A 88 -6.06 -6.93 4.94
N GLN A 89 -6.56 -7.64 3.92
CA GLN A 89 -7.84 -8.35 3.99
C GLN A 89 -7.58 -9.85 4.15
N ASN A 90 -8.34 -10.52 5.01
CA ASN A 90 -8.21 -11.97 5.26
C ASN A 90 -8.32 -12.82 3.99
N THR A 91 -9.05 -12.36 2.98
CA THR A 91 -9.23 -13.02 1.69
C THR A 91 -8.00 -13.00 0.79
N GLN A 92 -6.96 -12.24 1.13
CA GLN A 92 -5.70 -12.12 0.37
C GLN A 92 -4.50 -12.68 1.15
N VAL A 93 -4.74 -13.31 2.30
CA VAL A 93 -3.67 -13.90 3.10
C VAL A 93 -3.40 -15.30 2.60
N GLU A 94 -2.26 -15.48 1.95
CA GLU A 94 -1.73 -16.77 1.58
C GLU A 94 -0.57 -17.11 2.52
N ALA A 95 -0.63 -18.27 3.15
CA ALA A 95 0.31 -18.71 4.16
C ALA A 95 0.85 -20.10 3.82
N TYR A 96 2.15 -20.27 4.04
CA TYR A 96 2.88 -21.48 3.70
C TYR A 96 3.75 -21.90 4.87
N TYR A 97 3.85 -23.21 5.09
CA TYR A 97 4.92 -23.78 5.88
C TYR A 97 6.17 -23.91 5.02
N GLY A 98 7.32 -23.60 5.59
CA GLY A 98 8.63 -23.78 4.94
C GLY A 98 9.45 -24.82 5.68
N ASN A 99 10.19 -25.66 4.95
CA ASN A 99 11.17 -26.58 5.53
C ASN A 99 12.61 -26.10 5.35
N SER A 100 13.57 -26.85 5.88
CA SER A 100 15.00 -26.55 5.81
C SER A 100 15.58 -26.60 4.39
N GLU A 101 14.87 -27.24 3.46
CA GLU A 101 15.24 -27.39 2.04
C GLU A 101 14.65 -26.27 1.16
N GLY A 102 13.84 -25.37 1.74
CA GLY A 102 13.19 -24.26 1.03
C GLY A 102 11.92 -24.67 0.27
N GLN A 103 11.38 -25.86 0.53
CA GLN A 103 10.08 -26.27 0.01
C GLN A 103 8.96 -25.58 0.77
N LEU A 104 7.87 -25.26 0.06
CA LEU A 104 6.72 -24.54 0.58
C LEU A 104 5.48 -25.43 0.45
N GLY A 105 4.75 -25.62 1.55
CA GLY A 105 3.45 -26.30 1.57
C GLY A 105 2.37 -25.33 2.02
N ALA A 106 1.32 -25.12 1.21
CA ALA A 106 0.28 -24.16 1.54
C ALA A 106 -0.52 -24.65 2.76
N ILE A 107 -0.84 -23.76 3.71
CA ILE A 107 -1.63 -24.14 4.90
C ILE A 107 -2.99 -24.73 4.48
N SER A 108 -3.54 -24.31 3.34
CA SER A 108 -4.79 -24.83 2.77
C SER A 108 -4.76 -26.30 2.37
N ASP A 109 -3.56 -26.85 2.14
CA ASP A 109 -3.39 -28.25 1.73
C ASP A 109 -3.51 -29.20 2.94
N TYR A 110 -3.44 -28.65 4.15
CA TYR A 110 -3.56 -29.39 5.40
C TYR A 110 -4.96 -29.24 5.99
N SER A 111 -5.48 -30.30 6.61
CA SER A 111 -6.76 -30.23 7.32
C SER A 111 -6.69 -29.18 8.43
N SER A 112 -7.71 -28.33 8.49
CA SER A 112 -7.78 -27.21 9.44
C SER A 112 -7.69 -27.65 10.90
N GLY A 113 -8.24 -28.83 11.23
CA GLY A 113 -8.19 -29.42 12.58
C GLY A 113 -7.00 -30.33 12.85
N ALA A 114 -6.13 -30.55 11.86
CA ALA A 114 -4.90 -31.31 12.06
C ALA A 114 -3.82 -30.43 12.71
N ALA A 115 -2.90 -31.10 13.42
CA ALA A 115 -1.69 -30.45 13.87
C ALA A 115 -0.85 -29.94 12.67
N PRO A 116 -0.11 -28.83 12.82
CA PRO A 116 0.84 -28.38 11.84
C PRO A 116 1.81 -29.50 11.45
N PRO A 117 2.14 -29.63 10.16
CA PRO A 117 3.09 -30.63 9.70
C PRO A 117 4.49 -30.34 10.23
N VAL A 118 5.27 -31.40 10.50
CA VAL A 118 6.67 -31.29 10.95
C VAL A 118 7.63 -30.91 9.81
N GLU A 119 7.20 -31.10 8.57
CA GLU A 119 7.92 -30.80 7.33
C GLU A 119 6.91 -30.25 6.31
N ALA A 120 7.30 -29.24 5.53
CA ALA A 120 6.50 -28.76 4.41
C ALA A 120 6.58 -29.80 3.27
N SER A 121 5.42 -30.28 2.80
CA SER A 121 5.28 -31.17 1.62
C SER A 121 4.60 -30.48 0.45
#